data_AF-A0A7C4AT39-F1
#
_entry.id   AF-A0A7C4AT39-F1
#
_cell.length_a   1.000
_cell.length_b   1.000
_cell.length_c   1.000
_cell.angle_alpha   90.00
_cell.angle_beta   90.00
_cell.angle_gamma   90.00
#
_symmetry.space_group_name_H-M   'P 1'
#
loop_
_entity.id
_entity.type
_entity.pdbx_description
1 polymer ?
#
loop_
_entity_poly.entity_id
_entity_poly.type
_entity_poly.pdbx_seq_one_letter_code
_entity_poly.pdbx_strand_id
1 'polypeptide(L)' 'MKTTESLRLSELTATQGLCKHALSGHAPAGKMCANCYECARCEYDQMLEDTQPVAHGLVASLQLLKAA' A
#
# COMPACT_ATOMS: atom_id res chain seq x y z
N MET A 1 3.83 -16.86 12.28
CA MET A 1 2.76 -16.27 13.10
C MET A 1 2.29 -15.04 12.35
N LYS A 2 1.10 -15.08 11.73
CA LYS A 2 0.61 -13.94 10.94
C LYS A 2 0.07 -12.90 11.92
N THR A 3 0.68 -11.72 11.94
CA THR A 3 0.29 -10.58 12.78
C THR A 3 -1.19 -10.26 12.55
N THR A 4 -1.92 -9.94 13.62
CA THR A 4 -3.38 -9.68 13.63
C THR A 4 -3.84 -8.68 12.56
N GLU A 5 -2.95 -7.78 12.13
CA GLU A 5 -3.20 -6.81 11.04
C GLU A 5 -3.32 -7.45 9.66
N SER A 6 -2.59 -8.54 9.41
CA SER A 6 -2.61 -9.27 8.13
C SER A 6 -3.91 -10.05 7.92
N LEU A 7 -4.53 -10.53 9.01
CA LEU A 7 -5.83 -11.22 8.97
C LEU A 7 -6.96 -10.25 8.62
N ARG A 8 -7.02 -9.09 9.29
CA ARG A 8 -7.98 -8.01 9.00
C ARG A 8 -7.91 -7.55 7.54
N LEU A 9 -6.72 -7.37 6.99
CA LEU A 9 -6.54 -6.96 5.59
C LEU A 9 -7.09 -8.01 4.61
N SER A 10 -6.82 -9.29 4.89
CA SER A 10 -7.27 -10.41 4.06
C SER A 10 -8.80 -10.55 4.05
N GLU A 11 -9.45 -10.37 5.20
CA GLU A 11 -10.91 -10.45 5.31
C GLU A 11 -11.62 -9.26 4.62
N LEU A 12 -11.12 -8.03 4.75
CA LEU A 12 -11.75 -6.86 4.11
C LEU A 12 -11.60 -6.89 2.59
N THR A 13 -10.47 -7.42 2.09
CA THR A 13 -10.26 -7.62 0.66
C THR A 13 -11.13 -8.76 0.11
N ALA A 14 -11.15 -9.91 0.78
CA ALA A 14 -11.92 -11.07 0.33
C ALA A 14 -13.45 -10.87 0.43
N THR A 15 -13.94 -10.22 1.49
CA THR A 15 -15.38 -10.17 1.80
C THR A 15 -16.05 -8.88 1.33
N GLN A 16 -15.32 -7.76 1.30
CA GLN A 16 -15.90 -6.44 0.99
C GLN A 16 -15.41 -5.87 -0.35
N GLY A 17 -14.45 -6.52 -1.02
CA GLY A 17 -13.94 -6.02 -2.29
C GLY A 17 -13.24 -4.67 -2.15
N LEU A 18 -12.80 -4.28 -0.96
CA LEU A 18 -12.10 -3.01 -0.72
C LEU A 18 -10.70 -3.02 -1.32
N CYS A 19 -10.28 -1.92 -1.94
CA CYS A 19 -8.94 -1.77 -2.50
C CYS A 19 -7.87 -1.86 -1.40
N LYS A 20 -6.76 -2.57 -1.65
CA LYS A 20 -5.62 -2.65 -0.70
C LYS A 20 -5.15 -1.26 -0.25
N HIS A 21 -5.14 -0.30 -1.16
CA HIS A 21 -4.71 1.07 -0.89
C HIS A 21 -5.72 1.87 -0.06
N ALA A 22 -7.01 1.55 -0.17
CA ALA A 22 -8.04 2.15 0.69
C ALA A 22 -7.85 1.72 2.15
N LEU A 23 -7.48 0.44 2.34
CA LEU A 23 -7.21 -0.14 3.64
C LEU A 23 -5.89 0.38 4.25
N SER A 24 -4.89 0.64 3.41
CA SER A 24 -3.61 1.22 3.84
C SER A 24 -3.63 2.76 3.94
N GLY A 25 -4.71 3.43 3.57
CA GLY A 25 -4.83 4.90 3.63
C GLY A 25 -4.17 5.65 2.46
N HIS A 26 -3.69 4.96 1.43
CA HIS A 26 -3.13 5.55 0.21
C HIS A 26 -4.21 5.85 -0.85
N ALA A 27 -5.46 5.45 -0.61
CA ALA A 27 -6.61 5.72 -1.46
C ALA A 27 -7.86 6.04 -0.61
N PRO A 28 -8.92 6.62 -1.19
CA PRO A 28 -10.16 6.88 -0.47
C PRO A 28 -10.74 5.61 0.17
N ALA A 29 -11.17 5.70 1.43
CA ALA A 29 -11.59 4.55 2.24
C ALA A 29 -12.73 3.72 1.62
N GLY A 30 -13.57 4.31 0.76
CA GLY A 30 -14.65 3.62 0.05
C GLY A 30 -14.27 3.02 -1.30
N LYS A 31 -12.99 3.09 -1.71
CA LYS A 31 -12.58 2.61 -3.03
C LYS A 31 -12.63 1.07 -3.09
N MET A 32 -13.47 0.55 -3.98
CA MET A 32 -13.56 -0.89 -4.27
C MET A 32 -12.52 -1.31 -5.32
N CYS A 33 -12.13 -2.57 -5.29
CA CYS A 33 -11.23 -3.19 -6.26
C CYS A 33 -12.03 -3.71 -7.46
N ALA A 34 -11.82 -3.12 -8.64
CA ALA A 34 -12.43 -3.58 -9.88
C ALA A 34 -11.63 -4.69 -10.58
N ASN A 35 -10.37 -4.90 -10.18
CA ASN A 35 -9.41 -5.75 -10.91
C ASN A 35 -9.08 -7.06 -10.17
N CYS A 36 -10.00 -7.57 -9.35
CA CYS A 36 -9.84 -8.83 -8.59
C CYS A 36 -8.52 -8.94 -7.81
N TYR A 37 -8.01 -7.83 -7.27
CA TYR A 37 -6.72 -7.76 -6.57
C TYR A 37 -5.48 -8.08 -7.41
N GLU A 38 -5.58 -8.11 -8.75
CA GLU A 38 -4.47 -8.18 -9.69
C GLU A 38 -3.73 -6.82 -9.75
N CYS A 39 -3.12 -6.45 -8.63
CA CYS A 39 -2.53 -5.13 -8.46
C CYS A 39 -1.31 -4.94 -9.37
N ALA A 40 -0.58 -6.01 -9.68
CA ALA A 40 0.56 -6.01 -10.60
C ALA A 40 0.21 -5.50 -12.01
N ARG A 41 -1.07 -5.54 -12.40
CA ARG A 41 -1.58 -5.03 -13.68
C ARG A 41 -2.62 -3.92 -13.50
N CYS A 42 -2.80 -3.42 -12.29
CA CYS A 42 -3.80 -2.40 -11.99
C CYS A 42 -3.22 -1.02 -12.27
N GLU A 43 -3.81 -0.29 -13.22
CA GLU A 43 -3.39 1.07 -13.59
C GLU A 43 -3.42 2.03 -12.38
N TYR A 44 -4.33 1.81 -11.43
CA TYR A 44 -4.37 2.60 -10.20
C TYR A 44 -3.21 2.30 -9.25
N ASP A 45 -2.72 1.06 -9.21
CA ASP A 45 -1.51 0.69 -8.45
C ASP A 45 -0.30 1.41 -9.07
N GLN A 46 -0.15 1.28 -10.39
CA GLN A 46 0.92 1.91 -11.17
C GLN A 46 0.94 3.43 -11.04
N MET A 47 -0.23 4.08 -11.06
CA MET A 47 -0.35 5.52 -10.86
C MET A 47 0.05 5.94 -9.43
N LEU A 48 -0.33 5.17 -8.40
CA LEU A 48 0.06 5.46 -7.03
C LEU A 48 1.57 5.27 -6.81
N GLU A 49 2.17 4.26 -7.43
CA GLU A 49 3.61 4.02 -7.41
C GLU A 49 4.39 5.16 -8.09
N ASP A 50 3.90 5.66 -9.22
CA ASP A 50 4.47 6.82 -9.92
C ASP A 50 4.34 8.12 -9.11
N THR A 51 3.21 8.28 -8.41
CA THR A 51 2.94 9.46 -7.56
C THR A 51 3.72 9.42 -6.24
N GLN A 52 4.11 8.23 -5.76
CA GLN A 52 4.93 8.11 -4.57
C GLN A 52 6.35 8.60 -4.87
N PRO A 53 6.82 9.69 -4.24
CA PRO A 53 8.23 10.01 -4.31
C PRO A 53 8.99 8.79 -3.77
N VAL A 54 10.01 8.34 -4.49
CA VAL A 54 10.88 7.17 -4.22
C VAL A 54 11.66 7.24 -2.89
N ALA A 55 11.12 7.90 -1.88
CA ALA A 55 11.66 8.07 -0.53
C ALA A 55 11.73 6.76 0.28
N HIS A 56 11.35 5.60 -0.26
CA HIS A 56 11.65 4.32 0.37
C HIS A 56 13.09 3.84 0.08
N GLY A 57 13.80 4.44 -0.89
CA GLY A 57 15.21 4.15 -1.17
C GLY A 57 16.21 5.13 -0.54
N LEU A 58 15.74 6.29 -0.05
CA LEU A 58 16.60 7.39 0.41
C LEU A 58 16.68 7.56 1.94
N VAL A 59 16.04 6.68 2.72
CA VAL A 59 16.16 6.72 4.19
C VAL A 59 17.31 5.87 4.74
N ALA A 60 18.08 5.18 3.89
CA ALA A 60 19.24 4.41 4.34
C ALA A 60 20.52 5.26 4.56
N SER A 61 20.59 6.47 4.01
CA SER A 61 21.84 7.26 3.99
C SER A 61 21.80 8.56 4.80
N LEU A 62 20.64 9.01 5.31
CA LEU A 62 20.52 10.29 6.02
C LEU A 62 20.78 10.20 7.54
N GLN A 63 20.98 9.00 8.09
CA GLN A 63 21.22 8.81 9.53
C GLN A 63 22.71 8.91 9.94
N LEU A 64 23.64 9.17 9.02
CA LEU A 64 25.07 9.26 9.33
C LEU A 64 25.61 10.69 9.56
N LEU A 65 24.82 11.75 9.27
CA LEU A 65 25.28 13.15 9.39
C LEU A 65 24.96 13.83 10.72
N LYS A 66 24.37 13.13 11.70
CA LYS A 66 24.04 13.70 13.03
C LYS A 66 25.03 13.35 14.14
N ALA A 67 26.21 12.82 13.79
CA ALA A 67 27.23 12.37 14.74
C ALA A 67 28.61 13.04 14.53
N ALA A 68 28.64 14.26 13.97
CA ALA A 68 29.84 15.08 13.85
C ALA A 68 29.70 16.36 14.69
#